data_AF-A0A6V7X574-F1
#
_entry.id   AF-A0A6V7X574-F1
#
_cell.length_a   1.000
_cell.length_b   1.000
_cell.length_c   1.000
_cell.angle_alpha   90.00
_cell.angle_beta   90.00
_cell.angle_gamma   90.00
#
_symmetry.space_group_name_H-M   'P 1'
#
loop_
_entity.id
_entity.type
_entity.pdbx_description
1 polymer ?
#
loop_
_entity_poly.entity_id
_entity_poly.type
_entity_poly.pdbx_seq_one_letter_code
_entity_poly.pdbx_strand_id
1 'polypeptide(L)'
;MTVIKAKIAEELPIGHPLLRLPAFNPLTGAPVSVFLEGQNSKSFEYDKNTGEIKISKKLDFEHSPRFQRFYLIANSTESDKSVKANIEFELIDIDDVPPKIKFNLKENEMVVKEEIKR
;
A
#
# COMPACT_ATOMS: atom_id res chain seq x y z
N MET A 1 1.62 19.76 -5.99
CA MET A 1 1.89 18.31 -6.12
C MET A 1 0.82 17.58 -5.33
N THR A 2 0.01 16.74 -5.97
CA THR A 2 -1.13 16.08 -5.30
C THR A 2 -0.68 14.78 -4.65
N VAL A 3 -1.01 14.64 -3.37
CA VAL A 3 -0.78 13.42 -2.58
C VAL A 3 -2.12 12.81 -2.25
N ILE A 4 -2.32 11.56 -2.66
CA ILE A 4 -3.51 10.75 -2.37
C ILE A 4 -3.16 9.85 -1.19
N LYS A 5 -3.93 9.96 -0.12
CA LYS A 5 -3.70 9.23 1.13
C LYS A 5 -4.87 8.30 1.41
N ALA A 6 -4.58 7.08 1.84
CA ALA A 6 -5.60 6.17 2.37
C ALA A 6 -5.03 5.31 3.49
N LYS A 7 -5.91 4.79 4.34
CA LYS A 7 -5.58 3.80 5.36
C LYS A 7 -6.02 2.43 4.86
N ILE A 8 -5.16 1.43 4.97
CA ILE A 8 -5.43 0.06 4.53
C ILE A 8 -5.10 -0.88 5.68
N ALA A 9 -5.97 -1.86 5.94
CA ALA A 9 -5.65 -2.92 6.87
C ALA A 9 -4.48 -3.76 6.36
N GLU A 10 -3.68 -4.30 7.26
CA GLU A 10 -2.82 -5.42 6.91
C GLU A 10 -3.62 -6.69 6.59
N GLU A 11 -2.93 -7.73 6.13
CA GLU A 11 -3.50 -9.03 5.76
C GLU A 11 -4.57 -9.04 4.65
N LEU A 12 -4.87 -7.89 4.04
CA LEU A 12 -5.82 -7.81 2.92
C LEU A 12 -5.41 -8.79 1.81
N PRO A 13 -6.38 -9.54 1.24
CA PRO A 13 -6.07 -10.60 0.27
C PRO A 13 -5.50 -10.02 -1.02
N ILE A 14 -4.69 -10.83 -1.71
CA ILE A 14 -4.21 -10.49 -3.06
C ILE A 14 -5.43 -10.28 -3.98
N GLY A 15 -5.39 -9.22 -4.79
CA GLY A 15 -6.47 -8.78 -5.65
C GLY A 15 -7.47 -7.84 -4.98
N HIS A 16 -7.36 -7.58 -3.67
CA HIS A 16 -8.26 -6.65 -2.97
C HIS A 16 -8.11 -5.22 -3.54
N PRO A 17 -9.21 -4.56 -3.95
CA PRO A 17 -9.16 -3.19 -4.47
C PRO A 17 -8.97 -2.19 -3.34
N LEU A 18 -7.97 -1.31 -3.45
CA LEU A 18 -7.66 -0.29 -2.44
C LEU A 18 -8.20 1.09 -2.80
N LEU A 19 -7.98 1.50 -4.06
CA LEU A 19 -8.40 2.79 -4.58
C LEU A 19 -8.79 2.64 -6.04
N ARG A 20 -9.71 3.49 -6.51
CA ARG A 20 -10.08 3.58 -7.92
C ARG A 20 -9.69 4.95 -8.47
N LEU A 21 -8.73 4.97 -9.38
CA LEU A 21 -8.15 6.14 -10.03
C LEU A 21 -8.14 5.94 -11.55
N PRO A 22 -9.31 6.05 -12.22
CA PRO A 22 -9.35 5.91 -13.67
C PRO A 22 -8.55 7.03 -14.33
N ALA A 23 -7.76 6.67 -15.34
CA ALA A 23 -6.92 7.60 -16.09
C ALA A 23 -7.29 7.52 -17.57
N PHE A 24 -7.51 8.68 -18.19
CA PHE A 24 -7.86 8.83 -19.60
C PHE A 24 -7.50 10.26 -20.07
N ASN A 25 -7.41 10.47 -21.37
CA ASN A 25 -7.27 11.81 -21.94
C ASN A 25 -8.60 12.58 -21.75
N PRO A 26 -8.62 13.70 -21.01
CA PRO A 26 -9.88 14.40 -20.72
C PRO A 26 -10.51 15.08 -21.94
N LEU A 27 -9.77 15.27 -23.04
CA LEU A 27 -10.28 15.89 -24.27
C LEU A 27 -10.86 14.86 -25.24
N THR A 28 -10.15 13.74 -25.43
CA THR A 28 -10.49 12.72 -26.45
C THR A 28 -11.16 11.49 -25.86
N GLY A 29 -11.07 11.29 -24.54
CA GLY A 29 -11.46 10.04 -23.88
C GLY A 29 -10.52 8.87 -24.15
N ALA A 30 -9.41 9.09 -24.86
CA ALA A 30 -8.46 8.03 -25.21
C ALA A 30 -7.85 7.39 -23.95
N PRO A 31 -7.56 6.07 -23.99
CA PRO A 31 -6.86 5.40 -22.89
C PRO A 31 -5.45 5.97 -22.74
N VAL A 32 -4.93 5.91 -21.52
CA VAL A 32 -3.55 6.30 -21.21
C VAL A 32 -2.78 5.10 -20.64
N SER A 33 -1.48 5.09 -20.84
CA SER A 33 -0.60 4.06 -20.28
C SER A 33 -0.31 4.40 -18.82
N VAL A 34 -0.65 3.51 -17.89
CA VAL A 34 -0.44 3.71 -16.45
C VAL A 34 0.54 2.69 -15.90
N PHE A 35 1.48 3.16 -15.08
CA PHE A 35 2.40 2.29 -14.33
C PHE A 35 2.69 2.86 -12.94
N LEU A 36 3.14 1.97 -12.06
CA LEU A 36 3.51 2.31 -10.69
C LEU A 36 5.04 2.36 -10.57
N GLU A 37 5.55 3.35 -9.84
CA GLU A 37 6.99 3.57 -9.66
C GLU A 37 7.33 3.78 -8.18
N GLY A 38 8.46 3.21 -7.73
CA GLY A 38 8.96 3.33 -6.35
C GLY A 38 9.15 1.96 -5.69
N GLN A 39 9.92 1.89 -4.61
CA GLN A 39 10.27 0.61 -3.97
C GLN A 39 9.01 -0.15 -3.51
N ASN A 40 8.06 0.55 -2.89
CA ASN A 40 6.86 -0.04 -2.31
C ASN A 40 5.78 -0.34 -3.36
N SER A 41 5.93 0.16 -4.60
CA SER A 41 4.98 -0.10 -5.69
C SER A 41 4.86 -1.60 -6.00
N LYS A 42 5.89 -2.40 -5.69
CA LYS A 42 5.94 -3.85 -5.98
C LYS A 42 4.92 -4.68 -5.20
N SER A 43 4.28 -4.12 -4.19
CA SER A 43 3.19 -4.76 -3.43
C SER A 43 1.81 -4.46 -3.99
N PHE A 44 1.75 -3.65 -5.06
CA PHE A 44 0.51 -3.21 -5.68
C PHE A 44 0.53 -3.50 -7.19
N GLU A 45 -0.65 -3.48 -7.78
CA GLU A 45 -0.85 -3.52 -9.22
C GLU A 45 -1.93 -2.52 -9.62
N TYR A 46 -1.89 -2.05 -10.87
CA TYR A 46 -2.93 -1.19 -11.43
C TYR A 46 -3.71 -1.97 -12.49
N ASP A 47 -5.02 -2.11 -12.28
CA ASP A 47 -5.93 -2.70 -13.24
C ASP A 47 -6.32 -1.66 -14.29
N LYS A 48 -5.76 -1.82 -15.50
CA LYS A 48 -6.00 -0.91 -16.62
C LYS A 48 -7.47 -0.86 -17.09
N ASN A 49 -8.27 -1.88 -16.80
CA ASN A 49 -9.65 -1.94 -17.26
C ASN A 49 -10.59 -1.25 -16.27
N THR A 50 -10.36 -1.40 -14.97
CA THR A 50 -11.23 -0.83 -13.91
C THR A 50 -10.74 0.50 -13.37
N GLY A 51 -9.44 0.78 -13.54
CA GLY A 51 -8.74 1.91 -12.94
C GLY A 51 -8.39 1.70 -11.47
N GLU A 52 -8.40 0.46 -10.98
CA GLU A 52 -8.17 0.17 -9.57
C GLU A 52 -6.69 -0.10 -9.27
N ILE A 53 -6.22 0.40 -8.12
CA ILE A 53 -5.00 -0.08 -7.50
C ILE A 53 -5.38 -1.24 -6.59
N LYS A 54 -4.78 -2.41 -6.81
CA LYS A 54 -5.04 -3.65 -6.06
C LYS A 54 -3.78 -4.11 -5.34
N ILE A 55 -3.97 -4.91 -4.30
CA ILE A 55 -2.88 -5.61 -3.62
C ILE A 55 -2.35 -6.73 -4.52
N SER A 56 -1.05 -6.73 -4.79
CA SER A 56 -0.39 -7.82 -5.53
C SER A 56 0.51 -8.68 -4.64
N LYS A 57 0.83 -8.20 -3.43
CA LYS A 57 1.55 -8.95 -2.39
C LYS A 57 0.96 -8.67 -1.02
N LYS A 58 0.90 -9.70 -0.18
CA LYS A 58 0.46 -9.55 1.21
C LYS A 58 1.30 -8.49 1.92
N LEU A 59 0.62 -7.64 2.68
CA LEU A 59 1.20 -6.68 3.60
C LEU A 59 0.99 -7.19 5.02
N ASP A 60 2.02 -6.99 5.83
CA ASP A 60 2.17 -7.47 7.20
C ASP A 60 2.84 -6.33 7.96
N PHE A 61 2.22 -5.83 9.02
CA PHE A 61 2.59 -4.62 9.72
C PHE A 61 3.95 -4.74 10.42
N GLU A 62 4.29 -5.92 10.92
CA GLU A 62 5.55 -6.23 11.58
C GLU A 62 6.72 -6.27 10.60
N HIS A 63 6.47 -6.70 9.36
CA HIS A 63 7.52 -6.92 8.36
C HIS A 63 7.50 -5.91 7.19
N SER A 64 6.47 -5.09 7.08
CA SER A 64 6.30 -4.09 6.02
C SER A 64 6.43 -2.67 6.57
N PRO A 65 6.86 -1.69 5.75
CA PRO A 65 6.82 -0.29 6.16
C PRO A 65 5.39 0.16 6.53
N ARG A 66 5.24 0.88 7.65
CA ARG A 66 3.96 1.49 8.03
C ARG A 66 3.36 2.37 6.93
N PHE A 67 4.20 3.11 6.20
CA PHE A 67 3.77 3.96 5.09
C PHE A 67 4.25 3.39 3.76
N GLN A 68 3.30 2.99 2.91
CA GLN A 68 3.54 2.52 1.57
C GLN A 68 3.45 3.69 0.59
N ARG A 69 4.62 4.22 0.19
CA ARG A 69 4.73 5.39 -0.68
C ARG A 69 5.24 5.01 -2.07
N PHE A 70 4.50 5.41 -3.10
CA PHE A 70 4.87 5.19 -4.49
C PHE A 70 4.20 6.21 -5.41
N TYR A 71 4.59 6.21 -6.68
CA TYR A 71 4.00 7.07 -7.70
C TYR A 71 3.10 6.27 -8.62
N LEU A 72 1.98 6.87 -9.02
CA LEU A 72 1.23 6.46 -10.20
C LEU A 72 1.57 7.44 -11.32
N ILE A 73 2.01 6.91 -12.47
CA ILE A 73 2.38 7.69 -13.64
C ILE A 73 1.46 7.32 -14.78
N ALA A 74 0.76 8.31 -15.33
CA ALA A 74 -0.11 8.17 -16.49
C ALA A 74 0.48 8.92 -17.68
N ASN A 75 0.80 8.20 -18.75
CA ASN A 75 1.37 8.73 -19.99
C ASN A 75 0.31 8.77 -21.08
N SER A 76 0.17 9.92 -21.74
CA SER A 76 -0.66 10.04 -22.93
C SER A 76 -0.13 9.14 -24.05
N THR A 77 -1.02 8.49 -24.78
CA THR A 77 -0.68 7.73 -25.99
C THR A 77 -0.65 8.59 -27.25
N GLU A 78 -1.13 9.84 -27.15
CA GLU A 78 -1.30 10.78 -28.26
C GLU A 78 -0.30 11.94 -28.21
N SER A 79 0.45 12.07 -27.11
CA SER A 79 1.42 13.16 -26.90
C SER A 79 2.47 12.77 -25.85
N ASP A 80 3.55 13.55 -25.74
CA ASP A 80 4.62 13.35 -24.74
C ASP A 80 4.24 13.86 -23.33
N LYS A 81 2.94 14.02 -23.05
CA LYS A 81 2.46 14.50 -21.75
C LYS A 81 2.31 13.35 -20.77
N SER A 82 2.73 13.58 -19.54
CA SER A 82 2.55 12.67 -18.42
C SER A 82 2.03 13.39 -17.18
N VAL A 83 1.31 12.65 -16.34
CA VAL A 83 0.86 13.09 -15.03
C VAL A 83 1.41 12.13 -13.97
N LYS A 84 1.94 12.69 -12.88
CA LYS A 84 2.45 11.93 -11.73
C LYS A 84 1.60 12.25 -10.50
N ALA A 85 1.07 11.21 -9.86
CA ALA A 85 0.38 11.28 -8.57
C ALA A 85 1.20 10.58 -7.49
N ASN A 86 1.24 11.15 -6.29
CA ASN A 86 1.88 10.52 -5.12
C ASN A 86 0.82 9.72 -4.38
N ILE A 87 1.06 8.43 -4.15
CA ILE A 87 0.18 7.56 -3.36
C ILE A 87 0.87 7.27 -2.03
N GLU A 88 0.14 7.40 -0.93
CA GLU A 88 0.56 7.03 0.41
C GLU A 88 -0.53 6.18 1.07
N PHE A 89 -0.25 4.88 1.26
CA PHE A 89 -1.07 4.04 2.10
C PHE A 89 -0.47 3.91 3.50
N GLU A 90 -1.24 4.25 4.52
CA GLU A 90 -0.91 3.93 5.91
C GLU A 90 -1.47 2.55 6.23
N LEU A 91 -0.56 1.63 6.58
CA LEU A 91 -0.91 0.29 7.03
C LEU A 91 -1.43 0.36 8.46
N ILE A 92 -2.60 -0.25 8.68
CA ILE A 92 -3.25 -0.35 9.98
C ILE A 92 -3.03 -1.76 10.50
N ASP A 93 -2.40 -1.81 11.67
CA ASP A 93 -2.12 -3.00 12.46
C ASP A 93 -3.44 -3.70 12.87
N ILE A 94 -3.51 -4.99 12.61
CA ILE A 94 -4.49 -5.94 13.10
C ILE A 94 -3.75 -6.86 14.07
N ASP A 95 -4.29 -7.03 15.28
CA ASP A 95 -3.67 -7.87 16.32
C ASP A 95 -3.71 -9.37 15.93
N ASP A 96 -2.73 -9.80 15.12
CA ASP A 96 -2.58 -11.14 14.57
C ASP A 96 -1.34 -11.89 15.13
N VAL A 97 -0.49 -11.19 15.88
CA VAL A 97 0.69 -11.77 16.55
C VAL A 97 0.34 -12.18 17.98
N PRO A 98 0.39 -13.48 18.32
CA PRO A 98 0.20 -13.91 19.70
C PRO A 98 1.31 -13.38 20.62
N PRO A 99 1.01 -13.09 21.90
CA PRO A 99 1.98 -12.54 22.84
C PRO A 99 3.20 -13.46 22.97
N LYS A 100 4.39 -12.91 22.79
CA LYS A 100 5.66 -13.64 22.93
C LYS A 100 6.17 -13.53 24.37
N ILE A 101 6.10 -14.62 25.12
CA ILE A 101 6.77 -14.70 26.44
C ILE A 101 8.27 -14.89 26.20
N LYS A 102 9.10 -13.92 26.62
CA LYS A 102 10.56 -14.06 26.64
C LYS A 102 10.98 -14.64 27.98
N PHE A 103 11.40 -15.91 28.00
CA PHE A 103 12.02 -16.50 29.18
C PHE A 103 13.47 -16.00 29.28
N ASN A 104 13.75 -15.15 30.26
CA ASN A 104 15.13 -14.80 30.60
C ASN A 104 15.69 -15.89 31.52
N LEU A 105 16.41 -16.86 30.97
CA LEU A 105 16.93 -18.02 31.73
C LEU A 105 17.97 -17.66 32.83
N LYS A 106 18.29 -16.37 33.01
CA LYS A 106 19.23 -15.91 34.05
C LYS A 106 18.57 -15.46 35.34
N GLU A 107 17.27 -15.17 35.35
CA GLU A 107 16.54 -14.80 36.56
C GLU A 107 15.17 -15.47 36.49
N ASN A 108 14.78 -16.18 37.55
CA ASN A 108 13.50 -16.88 37.68
C ASN A 108 12.28 -15.93 37.74
N GLU A 109 12.35 -14.75 37.11
CA GLU A 109 11.30 -13.75 37.08
C GLU A 109 10.61 -13.74 35.71
N MET A 110 9.33 -14.13 35.70
CA MET A 110 8.45 -13.93 34.56
C MET A 110 8.12 -12.44 34.43
N VAL A 111 8.81 -11.74 33.53
CA VAL A 111 8.42 -10.37 33.17
C VAL A 111 7.37 -10.43 32.07
N VAL A 112 6.10 -10.40 32.47
CA VAL A 112 4.98 -10.11 31.55
C VAL A 112 4.99 -8.61 31.29
N LYS A 113 5.35 -8.20 30.08
CA LYS A 113 5.06 -6.84 29.59
C LYS A 113 3.82 -6.90 28.73
N GLU A 114 2.72 -6.37 29.23
CA GLU A 114 1.56 -6.03 28.41
C GLU A 114 1.96 -4.85 27.51
N GLU A 115 1.83 -5.01 26.19
CA GLU A 115 1.87 -3.87 25.27
C GLU A 115 0.53 -3.14 25.38
N ILE A 116 0.45 -2.18 26.30
CA ILE A 116 -0.65 -1.23 26.32
C ILE A 116 -0.44 -0.29 25.12
N LYS A 117 -1.09 -0.62 23.99
CA LYS A 117 -1.20 0.27 22.82
C LYS A 117 -1.95 1.55 23.26
N ARG A 118 -1.28 2.70 23.15
CA ARG A 118 -1.86 4.05 23.31
C ARG A 118 -2.43 4.54 22.00
#